data_AF-A0A6N2RSC0-F1
#
_entry.id   AF-A0A6N2RSC0-F1
#
_cell.length_a   1.000
_cell.length_b   1.000
_cell.length_c   1.000
_cell.angle_alpha   90.00
_cell.angle_beta   90.00
_cell.angle_gamma   90.00
#
_symmetry.space_group_name_H-M   'P 1'
#
loop_
_entity.id
_entity.type
_entity.pdbx_description
1 polymer ?
#
loop_
_entity_poly.entity_id
_entity_poly.type
_entity_poly.pdbx_seq_one_letter_code
_entity_poly.pdbx_strand_id
1 'polypeptide(L)'
;MLMKNQPSVCKNRAKKKSIWKSWRLYLMCLPAVIYFLIFAYKPMYGIIIAFKDYSMRQGILGSPWIGFENFERLFSSYWFPIILKNTLTLSILTLILGFPIPIILALVLNEVKNSRLRKGFQTISYAPHFISTVVLCGMLTLFLSPSSGVINKIIIMLG
;
A
#
# COMPACT_ATOMS: atom_id res chain seq x y z
N MET A 1 -7.84 8.82 -63.09
CA MET A 1 -6.49 8.21 -63.17
C MET A 1 -5.63 8.93 -62.13
N LEU A 2 -5.11 8.36 -61.04
CA LEU A 2 -4.77 6.98 -60.71
C LEU A 2 -5.02 6.73 -59.21
N MET A 3 -5.86 5.75 -58.91
CA MET A 3 -5.96 5.15 -57.57
C MET A 3 -4.68 4.35 -57.32
N LYS A 4 -3.83 4.76 -56.37
CA LYS A 4 -2.70 3.96 -55.92
C LYS A 4 -3.17 3.05 -54.78
N ASN A 5 -3.54 1.86 -55.20
CA ASN A 5 -3.88 0.67 -54.43
C ASN A 5 -2.84 0.40 -53.33
N GLN A 6 -3.21 0.59 -52.06
CA GLN A 6 -2.42 0.17 -50.90
C GLN A 6 -2.64 -1.33 -50.69
N PRO A 7 -1.60 -2.19 -50.76
CA PRO A 7 -1.79 -3.61 -50.51
C PRO A 7 -2.12 -3.84 -49.03
N SER A 8 -3.23 -4.52 -48.80
CA SER A 8 -3.72 -5.03 -47.53
C SER A 8 -2.73 -6.05 -46.94
N VAL A 9 -1.90 -5.63 -45.99
CA VAL A 9 -0.98 -6.54 -45.30
C VAL A 9 -1.69 -7.23 -44.13
N CYS A 10 -2.41 -8.31 -44.44
CA CYS A 10 -2.67 -9.37 -43.47
C CYS A 10 -1.37 -10.15 -43.20
N LYS A 11 -0.66 -9.89 -42.09
CA LYS A 11 0.50 -10.70 -41.65
C LYS A 11 0.26 -11.35 -40.30
N ASN A 12 -0.57 -12.39 -40.29
CA ASN A 12 -0.83 -13.25 -39.13
C ASN A 12 0.16 -14.43 -38.98
N ARG A 13 1.39 -14.34 -39.52
CA ARG A 13 2.44 -15.37 -39.42
C ARG A 13 3.75 -14.93 -38.73
N ALA A 14 3.78 -13.73 -38.12
CA ALA A 14 5.01 -13.15 -37.55
C ALA A 14 5.13 -13.21 -36.01
N LYS A 15 4.18 -13.82 -35.29
CA LYS A 15 4.23 -13.84 -33.81
C LYS A 15 5.44 -14.62 -33.24
N LYS A 16 5.84 -15.73 -33.88
CA LYS A 16 6.91 -16.62 -33.37
C LYS A 16 8.33 -16.05 -33.56
N LYS A 17 8.59 -15.32 -34.66
CA LYS A 17 9.87 -14.63 -34.90
C LYS A 17 10.03 -13.33 -34.08
N SER A 18 8.92 -12.72 -33.65
CA SER A 18 8.94 -11.51 -32.82
C SER A 18 9.44 -11.78 -31.40
N ILE A 19 9.03 -12.91 -30.78
CA ILE A 19 9.44 -13.29 -29.42
C ILE A 19 10.96 -13.54 -29.33
N TRP A 20 11.54 -14.16 -30.35
CA TRP A 20 12.99 -14.41 -30.42
C TRP A 20 13.81 -13.13 -30.64
N LYS A 21 13.25 -12.12 -31.32
CA LYS A 21 13.91 -10.82 -31.51
C LYS A 21 13.99 -10.01 -30.21
N SER A 22 13.08 -10.26 -29.27
CA SER A 22 12.97 -9.56 -27.99
C SER A 22 13.55 -10.33 -26.80
N TRP A 23 14.36 -11.38 -27.01
CA TRP A 23 14.88 -12.22 -25.92
C TRP A 23 15.66 -11.43 -24.86
N ARG A 24 16.35 -10.35 -25.27
CA ARG A 24 17.07 -9.43 -24.37
C ARG A 24 16.12 -8.71 -23.40
N LEU A 25 14.93 -8.33 -23.86
CA LEU A 25 13.90 -7.71 -23.01
C LEU A 25 13.36 -8.73 -21.99
N TYR A 26 13.14 -9.97 -22.43
CA TYR A 26 12.74 -11.05 -21.52
C TYR A 26 13.82 -11.35 -20.47
N LEU A 27 15.10 -11.36 -20.86
CA LEU A 27 16.22 -11.56 -19.94
C LEU A 27 16.30 -10.46 -18.86
N MET A 28 16.05 -9.20 -19.23
CA MET A 28 16.02 -8.08 -18.27
C MET A 28 14.80 -8.13 -17.33
N CYS A 29 13.67 -8.67 -17.81
CA CYS A 29 12.46 -8.85 -17.01
C CYS A 29 12.53 -10.08 -16.08
N LEU A 30 13.28 -11.10 -16.48
CA LEU A 30 13.44 -12.38 -15.79
C LEU A 30 13.78 -12.24 -14.29
N PRO A 31 14.77 -11.43 -13.84
CA PRO A 31 15.04 -11.29 -12.41
C PRO A 31 13.86 -10.68 -11.62
N ALA A 32 13.13 -9.73 -12.21
CA ALA A 32 11.94 -9.17 -11.58
C ALA A 32 10.83 -10.22 -11.45
N VAL A 33 10.60 -11.02 -12.50
CA VAL A 33 9.60 -12.09 -12.49
C VAL A 33 9.96 -13.17 -11.47
N ILE A 34 11.22 -13.61 -11.43
CA ILE A 34 11.69 -14.58 -10.42
C ILE A 34 11.48 -14.05 -9.00
N TYR A 35 11.81 -12.78 -8.77
CA TYR A 35 11.58 -12.13 -7.49
C TYR A 35 10.09 -12.19 -7.09
N PHE A 36 9.17 -11.81 -7.99
CA PHE A 36 7.74 -11.91 -7.72
C PHE A 36 7.27 -13.34 -7.47
N LEU A 37 7.78 -14.32 -8.22
CA LEU A 37 7.40 -15.72 -8.03
C LEU A 37 7.82 -16.24 -6.64
N ILE A 38 9.03 -15.91 -6.20
CA ILE A 38 9.57 -16.40 -4.92
C ILE A 38 9.01 -15.61 -3.73
N PHE A 39 8.88 -14.29 -3.83
CA PHE A 39 8.55 -13.44 -2.69
C PHE A 39 7.08 -13.00 -2.64
N ALA A 40 6.35 -13.00 -3.76
CA ALA A 40 4.93 -12.65 -3.78
C ALA A 40 4.03 -13.89 -3.96
N TYR A 41 4.32 -14.77 -4.92
CA TYR A 41 3.48 -15.94 -5.19
C TYR A 41 3.69 -17.10 -4.22
N LYS A 42 4.94 -17.38 -3.80
CA LYS A 42 5.20 -18.46 -2.84
C LYS A 42 4.47 -18.25 -1.50
N PRO A 43 4.45 -17.04 -0.89
CA PRO A 43 3.67 -16.82 0.34
C PRO A 43 2.17 -16.99 0.15
N MET A 44 1.63 -16.79 -1.06
CA MET A 44 0.19 -17.02 -1.32
C MET A 44 -0.23 -18.47 -1.15
N TYR A 45 0.69 -19.44 -1.21
CA TYR A 45 0.38 -20.82 -0.83
C TYR A 45 -0.11 -20.94 0.63
N GLY A 46 0.30 -20.00 1.49
CA GLY A 46 -0.16 -19.89 2.88
C GLY A 46 -1.65 -19.61 3.03
N ILE A 47 -2.36 -19.18 1.98
CA ILE A 47 -3.82 -18.95 2.03
C ILE A 47 -4.58 -20.24 2.41
N ILE A 48 -4.01 -21.41 2.11
CA ILE A 48 -4.58 -22.72 2.48
C ILE A 48 -4.75 -22.87 4.01
N ILE A 49 -3.93 -22.17 4.80
CA ILE A 49 -4.00 -22.17 6.28
C ILE A 49 -5.38 -21.69 6.76
N ALA A 50 -6.05 -20.79 6.02
CA ALA A 50 -7.38 -20.33 6.40
C ALA A 50 -8.43 -21.45 6.42
N PHE A 51 -8.20 -22.55 5.69
CA PHE A 51 -9.12 -23.68 5.59
C PHE A 51 -8.71 -24.89 6.46
N LYS A 52 -7.63 -24.76 7.23
CA LYS A 52 -7.07 -25.81 8.07
C LYS A 52 -7.02 -25.38 9.54
N ASP A 53 -7.10 -26.33 10.45
CA ASP A 53 -6.83 -26.09 11.87
C ASP A 53 -5.32 -26.10 12.09
N TYR A 54 -4.68 -25.00 11.73
CA TYR A 54 -3.23 -24.92 11.68
C TYR A 54 -2.60 -24.94 13.07
N SER A 55 -1.89 -26.03 13.35
CA SER A 55 -1.03 -26.15 14.52
C SER A 55 0.44 -26.06 14.10
N MET A 56 1.21 -25.20 14.78
CA MET A 56 2.66 -25.07 14.54
C MET A 56 3.40 -26.41 14.71
N ARG A 57 2.87 -27.34 15.52
CA ARG A 57 3.47 -28.66 15.74
C ARG A 57 3.26 -29.63 14.58
N GLN A 58 2.15 -29.52 13.86
CA GLN A 58 1.78 -30.45 12.78
C GLN A 58 2.11 -29.89 11.38
N GLY A 59 2.46 -28.60 11.30
CA GLY A 59 2.77 -27.91 10.06
C GLY A 59 1.56 -27.75 9.13
N ILE A 60 1.77 -27.10 7.99
CA ILE A 60 0.68 -26.76 7.03
C ILE A 60 0.09 -28.02 6.38
N LEU A 61 0.92 -29.04 6.13
CA LEU A 61 0.50 -30.28 5.46
C LEU A 61 -0.14 -31.30 6.41
N GLY A 62 0.28 -31.36 7.67
CA GLY A 62 -0.25 -32.30 8.67
C GLY A 62 -1.49 -31.82 9.42
N SER A 63 -1.81 -30.53 9.36
CA SER A 63 -2.99 -29.96 10.01
C SER A 63 -4.29 -30.40 9.31
N PRO A 64 -5.35 -30.77 10.08
CA PRO A 64 -6.61 -31.26 9.52
C PRO A 64 -7.35 -30.16 8.77
N TRP A 65 -8.10 -30.56 7.74
CA TRP A 65 -8.90 -29.66 6.92
C TRP A 65 -10.26 -29.41 7.61
N ILE A 66 -10.54 -28.15 7.96
CA ILE A 66 -11.76 -27.73 8.68
C ILE A 66 -12.69 -26.86 7.83
N GLY A 67 -12.34 -26.61 6.55
CA GLY A 67 -13.18 -25.86 5.63
C GLY A 67 -13.39 -24.42 6.08
N PHE A 68 -14.64 -24.03 6.36
CA PHE A 68 -15.01 -22.64 6.65
C PHE A 68 -15.12 -22.30 8.14
N GLU A 69 -14.81 -23.23 9.05
CA GLU A 69 -14.96 -23.03 10.50
C GLU A 69 -14.21 -21.78 11.01
N ASN A 70 -13.00 -21.52 10.50
CA ASN A 70 -12.24 -20.30 10.84
C ASN A 70 -12.98 -19.00 10.47
N PHE A 71 -13.72 -19.00 9.35
CA PHE A 71 -14.49 -17.86 8.90
C PHE A 71 -15.75 -17.70 9.75
N GLU A 72 -16.47 -18.78 10.06
CA GLU A 72 -17.62 -18.74 10.97
C GLU A 72 -17.22 -18.21 12.34
N ARG A 73 -16.09 -18.67 12.89
CA ARG A 73 -15.53 -18.16 14.15
C ARG A 73 -15.16 -16.68 14.08
N LEU A 74 -14.66 -16.21 12.93
CA LEU A 74 -14.35 -14.80 12.71
C LEU A 74 -15.63 -13.96 12.69
N PHE A 75 -16.64 -14.33 11.89
CA PHE A 75 -17.87 -13.56 11.73
C PHE A 75 -18.79 -13.61 12.96
N SER A 76 -18.76 -14.69 13.74
CA SER A 76 -19.50 -14.82 15.00
C SER A 76 -18.80 -14.14 16.20
N SER A 77 -17.55 -13.69 16.03
CA SER A 77 -16.82 -13.00 17.10
C SER A 77 -17.42 -11.63 17.41
N TYR A 78 -17.61 -11.34 18.69
CA TYR A 78 -18.04 -10.03 19.19
C TYR A 78 -17.19 -8.86 18.66
N TRP A 79 -15.89 -9.09 18.47
CA TRP A 79 -14.95 -8.05 18.03
C TRP A 79 -15.00 -7.76 16.53
N PHE A 80 -15.48 -8.70 15.72
CA PHE A 80 -15.47 -8.56 14.26
C PHE A 80 -16.19 -7.30 13.75
N PRO A 81 -17.47 -7.04 14.11
CA PRO A 81 -18.14 -5.83 13.64
C PRO A 81 -17.49 -4.54 14.16
N ILE A 82 -16.91 -4.56 15.36
CA ILE A 82 -16.20 -3.41 15.94
C ILE A 82 -14.94 -3.10 15.12
N ILE A 83 -14.10 -4.12 14.88
CA ILE A 83 -12.86 -3.98 14.10
C ILE A 83 -13.17 -3.58 12.66
N LEU A 84 -14.18 -4.20 12.05
CA LEU A 84 -14.61 -3.87 10.68
C LEU A 84 -15.06 -2.41 10.59
N LYS A 85 -15.94 -1.96 11.49
CA LYS A 85 -16.41 -0.57 11.53
C LYS A 85 -15.25 0.40 11.74
N ASN A 86 -14.34 0.13 12.68
CA ASN A 86 -13.19 0.99 12.95
C ASN A 86 -12.26 1.08 11.75
N THR A 87 -11.96 -0.04 11.10
CA THR A 87 -11.10 -0.09 9.91
C THR A 87 -11.71 0.67 8.74
N LEU A 88 -13.01 0.47 8.49
CA LEU A 88 -13.73 1.20 7.45
C LEU A 88 -13.81 2.69 7.76
N THR A 89 -14.09 3.05 9.02
CA THR A 89 -14.17 4.45 9.46
C THR A 89 -12.83 5.15 9.28
N LEU A 90 -11.72 4.51 9.71
CA LEU A 90 -10.37 5.04 9.50
C LEU A 90 -10.04 5.16 8.00
N SER A 91 -10.35 4.14 7.19
CA SER A 91 -10.08 4.16 5.76
C SER A 91 -10.85 5.28 5.05
N ILE A 92 -12.11 5.51 5.41
CA ILE A 92 -12.94 6.59 4.87
C ILE A 92 -12.40 7.94 5.33
N LEU A 93 -12.04 8.09 6.60
CA LEU A 93 -11.48 9.34 7.14
C LEU A 93 -10.13 9.68 6.47
N THR A 94 -9.26 8.69 6.30
CA THR A 94 -7.99 8.84 5.58
C THR A 94 -8.22 9.17 4.11
N LEU A 95 -9.26 8.64 3.47
CA LEU A 95 -9.59 9.02 2.10
C LEU A 95 -10.12 10.45 2.02
N ILE A 96 -11.08 10.83 2.86
CA ILE A 96 -11.72 12.15 2.84
C ILE A 96 -10.74 13.27 3.24
N LEU A 97 -9.84 13.03 4.19
CA LEU A 97 -8.87 14.03 4.64
C LEU A 97 -7.53 13.89 3.92
N GLY A 98 -7.01 12.68 3.82
CA GLY A 98 -5.68 12.42 3.25
C GLY A 98 -5.58 12.65 1.75
N PHE A 99 -6.68 12.56 1.00
CA PHE A 99 -6.68 12.87 -0.44
C PHE A 99 -6.77 14.37 -0.74
N PRO A 100 -7.69 15.16 -0.15
CA PRO A 100 -7.81 16.59 -0.48
C PRO A 100 -6.70 17.46 0.12
N ILE A 101 -6.17 17.13 1.30
CA ILE A 101 -5.16 17.96 1.99
C ILE A 101 -3.92 18.20 1.09
N PRO A 102 -3.28 17.18 0.48
CA PRO A 102 -2.16 17.39 -0.44
C PRO A 102 -2.52 18.23 -1.68
N ILE A 103 -3.76 18.11 -2.19
CA ILE A 103 -4.23 18.87 -3.35
C ILE A 103 -4.37 20.35 -2.97
N ILE A 104 -5.02 20.64 -1.84
CA ILE A 104 -5.16 22.01 -1.33
C ILE A 104 -3.78 22.61 -1.09
N LEU A 105 -2.88 21.87 -0.43
CA LEU A 105 -1.51 22.32 -0.20
C LEU A 105 -0.77 22.61 -1.52
N ALA A 106 -0.93 21.76 -2.54
CA ALA A 106 -0.34 21.97 -3.85
C ALA A 106 -0.88 23.23 -4.55
N LEU A 107 -2.18 23.49 -4.47
CA LEU A 107 -2.81 24.70 -5.02
C LEU A 107 -2.33 25.97 -4.30
N VAL A 108 -2.33 25.96 -2.96
CA VAL A 108 -1.83 27.09 -2.15
C VAL A 108 -0.37 27.39 -2.48
N LEU A 109 0.47 26.37 -2.59
CA LEU A 109 1.88 26.54 -2.95
C LEU A 109 2.08 26.96 -4.41
N ASN A 110 1.14 26.67 -5.31
CA ASN A 110 1.20 27.10 -6.69
C ASN A 110 0.96 28.61 -6.83
N GLU A 111 0.09 29.19 -5.99
CA GLU A 111 -0.22 30.63 -5.97
C GLU A 111 0.92 31.48 -5.35
N VAL A 112 1.92 30.86 -4.71
CA VAL A 112 3.05 31.58 -4.12
C VAL A 112 4.00 32.10 -5.23
N LYS A 113 3.96 33.42 -5.47
CA LYS A 113 4.81 34.10 -6.46
C LYS A 113 6.32 33.99 -6.17
N ASN A 114 6.73 33.95 -4.91
CA ASN A 114 8.15 33.88 -4.53
C ASN A 114 8.66 32.43 -4.51
N SER A 115 9.52 32.10 -5.48
CA SER A 115 10.05 30.75 -5.67
C SER A 115 10.91 30.25 -4.50
N ARG A 116 11.55 31.14 -3.71
CA ARG A 116 12.33 30.75 -2.52
C ARG A 116 11.43 30.30 -1.38
N LEU A 117 10.32 31.01 -1.15
CA LEU A 117 9.34 30.65 -0.13
C LEU A 117 8.64 29.34 -0.48
N ARG A 118 8.20 29.18 -1.73
CA ARG A 118 7.59 27.94 -2.23
C ARG A 118 8.48 26.71 -1.98
N LYS A 119 9.77 26.80 -2.31
CA LYS A 119 10.74 25.70 -2.08
C LYS A 119 10.96 25.42 -0.58
N GLY A 120 11.00 26.45 0.26
CA GLY A 120 11.10 26.30 1.71
C GLY A 120 9.91 25.53 2.30
N PHE A 121 8.68 25.96 1.99
CA PHE A 121 7.46 25.29 2.47
C PHE A 121 7.36 23.84 1.99
N GLN A 122 7.73 23.54 0.75
CA GLN A 122 7.79 22.17 0.24
C GLN A 122 8.75 21.32 1.08
N THR A 123 9.97 21.81 1.30
CA THR A 123 10.99 21.08 2.07
C THR A 123 10.51 20.76 3.49
N ILE A 124 9.91 21.73 4.18
CA ILE A 124 9.35 21.53 5.53
C ILE A 124 8.17 20.56 5.50
N SER A 125 7.28 20.65 4.50
CA SER A 125 6.11 19.78 4.40
C SER A 125 6.45 18.33 4.04
N TYR A 126 7.54 18.11 3.30
CA TYR A 126 8.03 16.76 2.98
C TYR A 126 8.88 16.15 4.11
N ALA A 127 9.46 16.96 5.00
CA ALA A 127 10.29 16.48 6.09
C ALA A 127 9.63 15.38 6.98
N PRO A 128 8.35 15.50 7.38
CA PRO A 128 7.68 14.49 8.21
C PRO A 128 7.62 13.10 7.58
N HIS A 129 7.53 13.02 6.24
CA HIS A 129 7.47 11.73 5.54
C HIS A 129 8.78 10.92 5.67
N PHE A 130 9.90 11.59 5.96
CA PHE A 130 11.17 10.90 6.20
C PHE A 130 11.28 10.33 7.62
N ILE A 131 10.38 10.71 8.53
CA ILE A 131 10.35 10.19 9.90
C ILE A 131 9.68 8.81 9.91
N SER A 132 10.30 7.83 10.53
CA SER A 132 9.71 6.49 10.71
C SER A 132 8.41 6.57 11.52
N THR A 133 7.42 5.76 11.13
CA THR A 133 6.14 5.65 11.84
C THR A 133 6.33 5.31 13.32
N VAL A 134 7.29 4.45 13.66
CA VAL A 134 7.58 4.06 15.05
C VAL A 134 8.12 5.25 15.86
N VAL A 135 9.01 6.04 15.26
CA VAL A 135 9.55 7.26 15.90
C VAL A 135 8.44 8.28 16.13
N LEU A 136 7.58 8.48 15.12
CA LEU A 136 6.41 9.36 15.24
C LEU A 136 5.49 8.92 16.38
N CYS A 137 5.17 7.63 16.49
CA CYS A 137 4.39 7.10 17.62
C CYS A 137 5.06 7.40 18.97
N GLY A 138 6.38 7.19 19.08
CA GLY A 138 7.13 7.50 20.30
C GLY A 138 7.10 9.00 20.66
N MET A 139 7.24 9.88 19.66
CA MET A 139 7.13 11.33 19.84
C MET A 139 5.73 11.74 20.30
N LEU A 140 4.68 11.16 19.70
CA LEU A 140 3.30 11.41 20.12
C LEU A 140 3.06 10.96 21.56
N THR A 141 3.52 9.76 21.95
CA THR A 141 3.41 9.28 23.34
C THR A 141 4.17 10.17 24.31
N LEU A 142 5.36 10.67 23.94
CA LEU A 142 6.14 11.59 24.77
C LEU A 142 5.44 12.95 24.92
N PHE A 143 4.94 13.51 23.82
CA PHE A 143 4.28 14.83 23.83
C PHE A 143 2.92 14.82 24.53
N LEU A 144 2.16 13.72 24.40
CA LEU A 144 0.87 13.52 25.05
C LEU A 144 0.99 12.86 26.44
N SER A 145 2.20 12.61 26.94
CA SER A 145 2.40 11.98 28.25
C SER A 145 1.79 12.84 29.37
N PRO A 146 0.94 12.27 30.25
CA PRO A 146 0.26 13.03 31.29
C PRO A 146 1.22 13.57 32.37
N SER A 147 2.36 12.92 32.63
CA SER A 147 3.28 13.36 33.69
C SER A 147 4.33 14.38 33.23
N SER A 148 4.74 14.33 31.96
CA SER A 148 5.92 15.05 31.46
C SER A 148 5.75 15.64 30.07
N GLY A 149 4.61 15.38 29.42
CA GLY A 149 4.33 15.80 28.05
C GLY A 149 4.26 17.32 27.92
N VAL A 150 4.87 17.82 26.84
CA VAL A 150 4.88 19.24 26.50
C VAL A 150 3.46 19.77 26.37
N ILE A 151 2.55 18.98 25.81
CA ILE A 151 1.15 19.38 25.63
C ILE A 151 0.45 19.51 26.98
N ASN A 152 0.64 18.57 27.91
CA ASN A 152 -0.01 18.66 29.21
C ASN A 152 0.52 19.84 30.04
N LYS A 153 1.82 20.15 29.93
CA LYS A 153 2.40 21.35 30.54
C LYS A 153 1.78 22.63 29.99
N ILE A 154 1.51 22.69 28.68
CA ILE A 154 0.82 23.83 28.05
C ILE A 154 -0.63 23.92 28.54
N ILE A 155 -1.34 22.80 28.67
CA ILE A 155 -2.71 22.77 29.20
C ILE A 155 -2.74 23.29 30.65
N ILE A 156 -1.89 22.79 31.54
CA ILE A 156 -1.77 23.25 32.92
C ILE A 156 -1.41 24.75 32.99
N MET A 157 -0.63 25.25 32.04
CA MET A 157 -0.28 26.67 31.96
C MET A 157 -1.45 27.55 31.50
N LEU A 158 -2.40 26.99 30.75
CA LEU A 158 -3.58 27.68 30.23
C LEU A 158 -4.82 27.53 31.15
N GLY A 159 -4.78 26.64 32.15
CA GLY A 159 -5.83 26.44 33.16
C GLY A 159 -6.26 24.99 33.28
#